data_AF-A0A1V9KBH2-F1
#
_entry.id   AF-A0A1V9KBH2-F1
#
_cell.length_a   1.000
_cell.length_b   1.000
_cell.length_c   1.000
_cell.angle_alpha   90.00
_cell.angle_beta   90.00
_cell.angle_gamma   90.00
#
_symmetry.space_group_name_H-M   'P 1'
#
loop_
_entity.id
_entity.type
_entity.pdbx_description
1 polymer ?
#
loop_
_entity_poly.entity_id
_entity_poly.type
_entity_poly.pdbx_seq_one_letter_code
_entity_poly.pdbx_strand_id
1 'polypeptide(L)'
;MTSLPRGRAANGRRAARSRRAVAAVGAVSAGLLALSACDKPTPLATITVGDNSVSSETDCYNDGDAVKTADLAKCLQSKDIKSIKVDPDATVRFGVDPKIADKGWTILMNGQPLTDASTKTYRTIPGSVFFNEQYGAKGNSTVVSIKEGEKDVSGLWSFKLQKDA
;
A
#
# COMPACT_ATOMS: atom_id res chain seq x y z
N MET A 1 -39.92 -14.10 65.29
CA MET A 1 -40.24 -13.05 66.29
C MET A 1 -38.98 -12.77 67.09
N THR A 2 -38.69 -11.47 67.31
CA THR A 2 -37.86 -10.87 68.41
C THR A 2 -36.39 -11.33 68.54
N SER A 3 -35.36 -10.48 68.71
CA SER A 3 -35.25 -9.05 69.05
C SER A 3 -33.78 -8.60 68.88
N LEU A 4 -33.57 -7.36 68.45
CA LEU A 4 -32.27 -6.65 68.52
C LEU A 4 -31.85 -6.33 69.96
N PRO A 5 -30.55 -6.08 70.19
CA PRO A 5 -30.12 -4.78 70.76
C PRO A 5 -28.92 -4.19 69.98
N ARG A 6 -28.95 -2.93 69.53
CA ARG A 6 -28.52 -1.69 70.23
C ARG A 6 -27.12 -1.73 70.89
N GLY A 7 -26.10 -1.39 70.09
CA GLY A 7 -25.19 -0.25 70.26
C GLY A 7 -24.26 -0.11 71.48
N ARG A 8 -22.96 0.08 71.24
CA ARG A 8 -22.20 1.30 71.64
C ARG A 8 -20.81 1.34 71.01
N ALA A 9 -20.32 2.57 70.82
CA ALA A 9 -19.16 2.98 70.05
C ALA A 9 -17.81 2.79 70.76
N ALA A 10 -16.74 2.75 69.96
CA ALA A 10 -15.47 3.37 70.33
C ALA A 10 -14.84 4.05 69.10
N ASN A 11 -14.82 5.37 69.16
CA ASN A 11 -14.20 6.31 68.24
C ASN A 11 -12.67 6.25 68.39
N GLY A 12 -12.01 5.50 67.53
CA GLY A 12 -10.54 5.50 67.41
C GLY A 12 -10.09 6.42 66.28
N ARG A 13 -10.00 7.73 66.54
CA ARG A 13 -9.24 8.64 65.66
C ARG A 13 -7.75 8.35 65.85
N ARG A 14 -7.11 7.75 64.84
CA ARG A 14 -5.70 8.03 64.55
C ARG A 14 -5.56 8.34 63.07
N ALA A 15 -5.44 9.64 62.80
CA ALA A 15 -4.89 10.12 61.56
C ALA A 15 -3.48 9.57 61.41
N ALA A 16 -3.26 8.72 60.41
CA ALA A 16 -1.95 8.43 59.87
C ALA A 16 -2.06 8.41 58.34
N ARG A 17 -2.22 9.61 57.80
CA ARG A 17 -1.92 9.91 56.40
C ARG A 17 -0.40 9.77 56.24
N SER A 18 0.07 8.59 55.86
CA SER A 18 1.40 8.46 55.25
C SER A 18 1.27 7.67 53.97
N ARG A 19 1.21 8.45 52.89
CA ARG A 19 1.45 8.03 51.52
C ARG A 19 2.75 7.22 51.48
N ARG A 20 2.68 5.96 51.09
CA ARG A 20 3.82 5.25 50.50
C ARG A 20 3.38 4.75 49.14
N ALA A 21 3.49 5.67 48.19
CA ALA A 21 3.63 5.34 46.79
C ALA A 21 4.88 4.47 46.67
N VAL A 22 4.69 3.20 46.34
CA VAL A 22 5.77 2.38 45.78
C VAL A 22 5.49 2.36 44.29
N ALA A 23 6.17 3.27 43.59
CA ALA A 23 6.30 3.22 42.15
C ALA A 23 7.07 1.95 41.81
N ALA A 24 6.36 0.89 41.43
CA ALA A 24 6.96 -0.18 40.65
C ALA A 24 7.14 0.37 39.24
N VAL A 25 8.26 1.06 39.00
CA VAL A 25 8.76 1.34 37.67
C VAL A 25 9.19 0.01 37.09
N GLY A 26 8.23 -0.71 36.50
CA GLY A 26 8.53 -1.80 35.59
C GLY A 26 9.13 -1.17 34.34
N ALA A 27 10.46 -1.12 34.27
CA ALA A 27 11.16 -0.87 33.02
C ALA A 27 10.82 -2.03 32.08
N VAL A 28 9.79 -1.85 31.26
CA VAL A 28 9.62 -2.69 30.08
C VAL A 28 10.77 -2.31 29.18
N SER A 29 11.84 -3.10 29.25
CA SER A 29 12.97 -3.03 28.34
C SER A 29 12.40 -3.15 26.93
N ALA A 30 12.29 -2.02 26.23
CA ALA A 30 12.07 -1.96 24.81
C ALA A 30 13.30 -2.55 24.13
N GLY A 31 13.40 -3.88 24.13
CA GLY A 31 14.27 -4.64 23.26
C GLY A 31 13.69 -4.64 21.84
N LEU A 32 13.38 -3.45 21.32
CA LEU A 32 13.19 -3.27 19.89
C LEU A 32 14.60 -3.12 19.33
N LEU A 33 15.26 -4.27 19.16
CA LEU A 33 16.48 -4.35 18.38
C LEU A 33 16.20 -3.61 17.07
N ALA A 34 17.01 -2.59 16.83
CA ALA A 34 17.00 -1.83 15.60
C ALA A 34 17.05 -2.80 14.43
N LEU A 35 15.95 -2.92 13.68
CA LEU A 35 16.04 -3.19 12.25
C LEU A 35 16.70 -1.97 11.62
N SER A 36 17.99 -1.74 11.85
CA SER A 36 18.76 -0.69 11.17
C SER A 36 19.27 -1.14 9.81
N ALA A 37 18.81 -2.29 9.31
CA ALA A 37 18.58 -2.46 7.88
C ALA A 37 17.23 -1.81 7.53
N CYS A 38 17.10 -0.50 7.77
CA CYS A 38 16.05 0.33 7.19
C CYS A 38 16.46 0.63 5.75
N ASP A 39 16.56 -0.40 4.90
CA ASP A 39 16.45 -0.17 3.47
C ASP A 39 15.11 0.53 3.26
N LYS A 40 15.16 1.73 2.68
CA LYS A 40 13.99 2.56 2.39
C LYS A 40 12.93 1.65 1.73
N PRO A 41 11.71 1.52 2.27
CA PRO A 41 10.76 0.54 1.76
C PRO A 41 10.56 0.80 0.27
N THR A 42 10.83 -0.23 -0.54
CA THR A 42 10.65 -0.19 -1.98
C THR A 42 9.20 0.20 -2.25
N PRO A 43 8.95 1.25 -3.03
CA PRO A 43 7.59 1.71 -3.27
C PRO A 43 6.78 0.61 -3.96
N LEU A 44 5.57 0.38 -3.46
CA LEU A 44 4.66 -0.65 -3.94
C LEU A 44 3.58 -0.05 -4.83
N ALA A 45 3.26 -0.80 -5.88
CA ALA A 45 2.07 -0.58 -6.68
C ALA A 45 1.16 -1.81 -6.56
N THR A 46 -0.14 -1.55 -6.44
CA THR A 46 -1.16 -2.59 -6.27
C THR A 46 -2.24 -2.45 -7.33
N ILE A 47 -2.60 -3.57 -7.95
CA ILE A 47 -3.80 -3.69 -8.78
C ILE A 47 -4.83 -4.52 -8.02
N THR A 48 -6.07 -4.07 -8.02
CA THR A 48 -7.21 -4.76 -7.40
C THR A 48 -8.36 -4.89 -8.38
N VAL A 49 -8.95 -6.08 -8.45
CA VAL A 49 -10.08 -6.44 -9.32
C VAL A 49 -11.06 -7.26 -8.49
N GLY A 50 -12.21 -6.68 -8.15
CA GLY A 50 -13.11 -7.28 -7.16
C GLY A 50 -12.37 -7.54 -5.84
N ASP A 51 -12.36 -8.80 -5.40
CA ASP A 51 -11.66 -9.24 -4.18
C ASP A 51 -10.22 -9.68 -4.41
N ASN A 52 -9.77 -9.74 -5.67
CA ASN A 52 -8.42 -10.16 -6.01
C ASN A 52 -7.48 -8.96 -6.07
N SER A 53 -6.29 -9.07 -5.47
CA SER A 53 -5.27 -8.03 -5.55
C SER A 53 -3.90 -8.63 -5.82
N VAL A 54 -3.11 -7.93 -6.63
CA VAL A 54 -1.71 -8.24 -6.87
C VAL A 54 -0.88 -6.99 -6.62
N SER A 55 0.17 -7.15 -5.84
CA SER A 55 1.14 -6.08 -5.59
C SER A 55 2.49 -6.51 -6.13
N SER A 56 3.18 -5.58 -6.78
CA SER A 56 4.54 -5.79 -7.25
C SER A 56 5.45 -4.75 -6.62
N GLU A 57 6.63 -5.21 -6.21
CA GLU A 57 7.79 -4.35 -6.10
C GLU A 57 8.23 -3.94 -7.50
N THR A 58 8.98 -2.86 -7.60
CA THR A 58 9.25 -2.17 -8.86
C THR A 58 9.96 -3.11 -9.85
N ASP A 59 9.58 -3.11 -11.13
CA ASP A 59 10.41 -3.76 -12.14
C ASP A 59 11.72 -2.98 -12.34
N CYS A 60 11.64 -1.66 -12.16
CA CYS A 60 12.76 -0.75 -12.13
C CYS A 60 12.51 0.43 -11.21
N TYR A 61 13.44 0.64 -10.29
CA TYR A 61 13.46 1.75 -9.36
C TYR A 61 14.92 2.10 -9.09
N ASN A 62 15.20 3.39 -9.07
CA ASN A 62 16.53 3.93 -8.80
C ASN A 62 16.51 4.75 -7.51
N ASP A 63 16.01 4.18 -6.42
CA ASP A 63 15.95 4.82 -5.08
C ASP A 63 15.23 6.18 -5.00
N GLY A 64 14.44 6.50 -6.03
CA GLY A 64 13.74 7.77 -6.21
C GLY A 64 14.41 8.75 -7.17
N ASP A 65 15.62 8.44 -7.64
CA ASP A 65 16.30 9.13 -8.72
C ASP A 65 15.75 8.72 -10.10
N ALA A 66 16.08 9.49 -11.13
CA ALA A 66 15.68 9.19 -12.50
C ALA A 66 16.31 7.88 -13.00
N VAL A 67 15.50 7.00 -13.57
CA VAL A 67 15.94 5.81 -14.30
C VAL A 67 16.31 6.24 -15.71
N LYS A 68 17.47 5.80 -16.21
CA LYS A 68 17.91 6.11 -17.58
C LYS A 68 16.93 5.52 -18.59
N THR A 69 16.61 6.27 -19.64
CA THR A 69 15.65 5.84 -20.67
C THR A 69 15.99 4.50 -21.31
N ALA A 70 17.28 4.20 -21.48
CA ALA A 70 17.75 2.93 -22.04
C ALA A 70 17.45 1.73 -21.12
N ASP A 71 17.36 1.96 -19.81
CA ASP A 71 17.04 0.92 -18.83
C ASP A 71 15.53 0.74 -18.71
N LEU A 72 14.73 1.80 -18.82
CA LEU A 72 13.25 1.72 -18.86
C LEU A 72 12.73 0.73 -19.92
N ALA A 73 13.36 0.71 -21.11
CA ALA A 73 13.00 -0.23 -22.17
C ALA A 73 13.23 -1.69 -21.77
N LYS A 74 14.24 -1.98 -20.95
CA LYS A 74 14.51 -3.33 -20.41
C LYS A 74 13.50 -3.71 -19.33
N CYS A 75 13.10 -2.74 -18.50
CA CYS A 75 12.09 -2.92 -17.44
C CYS A 75 10.74 -3.35 -18.02
N LEU A 76 10.33 -2.70 -19.12
CA LEU A 76 9.11 -3.04 -19.86
C LEU A 76 9.12 -4.46 -20.44
N GLN A 77 10.30 -5.06 -20.60
CA GLN A 77 10.49 -6.43 -21.12
C GLN A 77 10.74 -7.45 -20.00
N SER A 78 10.55 -7.08 -18.73
CA SER A 78 10.70 -8.01 -17.61
C SER A 78 9.84 -9.25 -17.82
N LYS A 79 10.43 -10.43 -17.58
CA LYS A 79 9.76 -11.71 -17.83
C LYS A 79 8.90 -12.16 -16.65
N ASP A 80 9.19 -11.67 -15.45
CA ASP A 80 8.54 -12.03 -14.20
C ASP A 80 7.43 -11.04 -13.80
N ILE A 81 6.62 -10.63 -14.78
CA ILE A 81 5.49 -9.73 -14.56
C ILE A 81 4.33 -10.51 -13.94
N LYS A 82 3.88 -10.07 -12.75
CA LYS A 82 2.73 -10.69 -12.08
C LYS A 82 1.45 -10.51 -12.91
N SER A 83 0.62 -11.55 -12.92
CA SER A 83 -0.65 -11.54 -13.64
C SER A 83 -1.86 -11.52 -12.73
N ILE A 84 -2.94 -10.89 -13.19
CA ILE A 84 -4.26 -10.90 -12.56
C ILE A 84 -5.35 -11.04 -13.62
N LYS A 85 -6.42 -11.75 -13.29
CA LYS A 85 -7.58 -11.89 -14.17
C LYS A 85 -8.50 -10.69 -14.04
N VAL A 86 -9.07 -10.27 -15.16
CA VAL A 86 -9.96 -9.11 -15.25
C VAL A 86 -11.18 -9.49 -16.07
N ASP A 87 -12.33 -9.47 -15.41
CA ASP A 87 -13.63 -9.45 -16.08
C ASP A 87 -13.81 -8.08 -16.78
N PRO A 88 -14.09 -8.03 -18.10
CA PRO A 88 -14.35 -6.77 -18.81
C PRO A 88 -15.46 -5.90 -18.22
N ASP A 89 -16.43 -6.49 -17.53
CA ASP A 89 -17.55 -5.78 -16.92
C ASP A 89 -17.21 -5.27 -15.51
N ALA A 90 -16.07 -5.68 -14.94
CA ALA A 90 -15.58 -5.21 -13.65
C ALA A 90 -14.77 -3.90 -13.76
N THR A 91 -14.42 -3.33 -12.62
CA THR A 91 -13.49 -2.19 -12.53
C THR A 91 -12.13 -2.63 -12.00
N VAL A 92 -11.07 -2.12 -12.62
CA VAL A 92 -9.69 -2.32 -12.16
C VAL A 92 -9.25 -1.10 -11.37
N ARG A 93 -8.86 -1.30 -10.12
CA ARG A 93 -8.31 -0.25 -9.24
C ARG A 93 -6.79 -0.33 -9.23
N PHE A 94 -6.15 0.77 -9.55
CA PHE A 94 -4.71 0.98 -9.45
C PHE A 94 -4.44 1.81 -8.21
N GLY A 95 -3.60 1.31 -7.31
CA GLY A 95 -3.16 1.99 -6.10
C GLY A 95 -1.65 2.14 -6.10
N VAL A 96 -1.20 3.29 -5.60
CA VAL A 96 0.21 3.62 -5.42
C VAL A 96 0.45 4.23 -4.05
N ASP A 97 1.66 4.07 -3.53
CA ASP A 97 2.08 4.74 -2.31
C ASP A 97 1.98 6.28 -2.44
N PRO A 98 1.67 7.01 -1.34
CA PRO A 98 1.59 8.47 -1.35
C PRO A 98 2.83 9.16 -1.94
N LYS A 99 4.03 8.60 -1.70
CA LYS A 99 5.29 9.14 -2.24
C LYS A 99 5.35 9.10 -3.77
N ILE A 100 4.76 8.08 -4.38
CA ILE A 100 4.62 7.97 -5.85
C ILE A 100 3.57 8.99 -6.33
N ALA A 101 2.46 9.09 -5.61
CA ALA A 101 1.38 10.02 -5.92
C ALA A 101 1.85 11.49 -5.91
N ASP A 102 2.70 11.87 -4.96
CA ASP A 102 3.23 13.25 -4.85
C ASP A 102 4.06 13.65 -6.08
N LYS A 103 4.77 12.71 -6.71
CA LYS A 103 5.53 12.95 -7.95
C LYS A 103 4.67 12.90 -9.21
N GLY A 104 3.43 12.43 -9.08
CA GLY A 104 2.56 12.15 -10.21
C GLY A 104 2.90 10.82 -10.88
N TRP A 105 1.86 10.14 -11.36
CA TRP A 105 2.02 8.87 -12.08
C TRP A 105 0.98 8.70 -13.16
N THR A 106 1.34 7.89 -14.15
CA THR A 106 0.52 7.62 -15.34
C THR A 106 0.35 6.12 -15.53
N ILE A 107 -0.83 5.70 -15.98
CA ILE A 107 -1.06 4.32 -16.40
C ILE A 107 -0.69 4.21 -17.88
N LEU A 108 0.19 3.27 -18.20
CA LEU A 108 0.54 2.88 -19.55
C LEU A 108 -0.17 1.58 -19.90
N MET A 109 -0.60 1.44 -21.14
CA MET A 109 -1.07 0.19 -21.71
C MET A 109 -0.20 -0.14 -22.91
N ASN A 110 0.42 -1.32 -22.89
CA ASN A 110 1.38 -1.76 -23.90
C ASN A 110 2.47 -0.70 -24.18
N GLY A 111 2.92 -0.01 -23.13
CA GLY A 111 3.94 1.05 -23.18
C GLY A 111 3.44 2.43 -23.62
N GLN A 112 2.17 2.59 -24.00
CA GLN A 112 1.59 3.87 -24.39
C GLN A 112 0.74 4.46 -23.26
N PRO A 113 0.73 5.78 -23.04
CA PRO A 113 -0.12 6.41 -22.03
C PRO A 113 -1.61 6.10 -22.27
N LEU A 114 -2.27 5.51 -21.27
CA LEU A 114 -3.72 5.29 -21.25
C LEU A 114 -4.45 6.43 -20.55
N THR A 115 -3.78 7.11 -19.63
CA THR A 115 -4.33 8.21 -18.85
C THR A 115 -3.40 9.41 -18.84
N ASP A 116 -3.91 10.57 -18.44
CA ASP A 116 -3.06 11.67 -17.98
C ASP A 116 -2.38 11.32 -16.64
N ALA A 117 -1.33 12.05 -16.30
CA ALA A 117 -0.69 11.96 -15.00
C ALA A 117 -1.67 12.36 -13.88
N SER A 118 -1.57 11.70 -12.73
CA SER A 118 -2.39 11.98 -11.56
C SER A 118 -1.55 12.00 -10.29
N THR A 119 -1.92 12.85 -9.34
CA THR A 119 -1.35 12.89 -7.99
C THR A 119 -2.24 12.22 -6.94
N LYS A 120 -3.26 11.49 -7.37
CA LYS A 120 -4.11 10.70 -6.46
C LYS A 120 -3.40 9.39 -6.12
N THR A 121 -3.62 8.88 -4.90
CA THR A 121 -3.06 7.59 -4.47
C THR A 121 -3.73 6.38 -5.12
N TYR A 122 -4.85 6.59 -5.82
CA TYR A 122 -5.52 5.55 -6.58
C TYR A 122 -6.29 6.10 -7.76
N ARG A 123 -6.54 5.23 -8.75
CA ARG A 123 -7.45 5.48 -9.87
C ARG A 123 -8.13 4.20 -10.29
N THR A 124 -9.33 4.32 -10.83
CA THR A 124 -10.11 3.19 -11.35
C THR A 124 -10.30 3.32 -12.85
N ILE A 125 -10.20 2.20 -13.58
CA ILE A 125 -10.45 2.10 -15.01
C ILE A 125 -11.40 0.93 -15.26
N PRO A 126 -12.43 1.08 -16.12
CA PRO A 126 -13.27 -0.05 -16.52
C PRO A 126 -12.45 -1.17 -17.17
N GLY A 127 -12.74 -2.43 -16.83
CA GLY A 127 -12.01 -3.61 -17.31
C GLY A 127 -12.01 -3.73 -18.84
N SER A 128 -13.13 -3.36 -19.46
CA SER A 128 -13.35 -3.38 -20.91
C SER A 128 -12.32 -2.56 -21.70
N VAL A 129 -11.74 -1.52 -21.10
CA VAL A 129 -10.69 -0.69 -21.73
C VAL A 129 -9.45 -1.53 -22.07
N PHE A 130 -9.08 -2.48 -21.21
CA PHE A 130 -7.85 -3.26 -21.35
C PHE A 130 -7.91 -4.35 -22.41
N PHE A 131 -9.09 -4.63 -22.97
CA PHE A 131 -9.28 -5.63 -24.01
C PHE A 131 -9.96 -5.05 -25.26
N ASN A 132 -9.97 -3.72 -25.37
CA ASN A 132 -10.55 -2.99 -26.49
C ASN A 132 -9.44 -2.52 -27.46
N GLU A 133 -9.57 -2.91 -28.72
CA GLU A 133 -8.62 -2.62 -29.80
C GLU A 133 -8.43 -1.12 -30.05
N GLN A 134 -9.45 -0.29 -29.79
CA GLN A 134 -9.36 1.17 -29.95
C GLN A 134 -8.27 1.78 -29.06
N TYR A 135 -8.02 1.18 -27.90
CA TYR A 135 -6.97 1.62 -26.98
C TYR A 135 -5.64 0.91 -27.23
N GLY A 136 -5.57 -0.03 -28.19
CA GLY A 136 -4.35 -0.76 -28.55
C GLY A 136 -4.20 -2.12 -27.86
N ALA A 137 -5.27 -2.66 -27.25
CA ALA A 137 -5.27 -4.03 -26.77
C ALA A 137 -5.32 -5.04 -27.93
N LYS A 138 -4.74 -6.24 -27.73
CA LYS A 138 -4.78 -7.34 -28.71
C LYS A 138 -5.04 -8.67 -28.00
N GLY A 139 -6.11 -9.35 -28.38
CA GLY A 139 -6.48 -10.64 -27.80
C GLY A 139 -6.88 -10.55 -26.33
N ASN A 140 -6.56 -11.60 -25.56
CA ASN A 140 -7.04 -11.78 -24.18
C ASN A 140 -6.00 -11.40 -23.11
N SER A 141 -4.94 -10.70 -23.48
CA SER A 141 -3.89 -10.30 -22.54
C SER A 141 -3.35 -8.92 -22.89
N THR A 142 -3.15 -8.11 -21.85
CA THR A 142 -2.63 -6.75 -21.98
C THR A 142 -1.61 -6.50 -20.88
N VAL A 143 -0.52 -5.81 -21.22
CA VAL A 143 0.45 -5.35 -20.22
C VAL A 143 0.09 -3.93 -19.84
N VAL A 144 -0.07 -3.70 -18.54
CA VAL A 144 -0.25 -2.36 -17.99
C VAL A 144 0.93 -2.02 -17.11
N SER A 145 1.36 -0.77 -17.14
CA SER A 145 2.43 -0.30 -16.28
C SER A 145 2.05 0.99 -15.58
N ILE A 146 2.38 1.11 -14.31
CA ILE A 146 2.34 2.37 -13.57
C ILE A 146 3.70 3.04 -13.77
N LYS A 147 3.72 4.25 -14.30
CA LYS A 147 4.94 5.06 -14.51
C LYS A 147 4.93 6.23 -13.53
N GLU A 148 5.90 6.27 -12.62
CA GLU A 148 6.11 7.42 -11.71
C GLU A 148 6.90 8.51 -12.44
N GLY A 149 6.41 9.75 -12.36
CA GLY A 149 7.02 10.92 -12.98
C GLY A 149 6.64 11.13 -14.45
N GLU A 150 6.51 12.39 -14.86
CA GLU A 150 6.24 12.77 -16.26
C GLU A 150 7.52 12.84 -17.09
N LYS A 151 8.46 13.70 -16.68
CA LYS A 151 9.71 13.99 -17.40
C LYS A 151 10.83 13.07 -16.93
N ASP A 152 11.02 12.99 -15.61
CA ASP A 152 12.01 12.15 -14.96
C ASP A 152 11.30 10.92 -14.39
N VAL A 153 11.45 9.78 -15.07
CA VAL A 153 10.81 8.54 -14.65
C VAL A 153 11.65 7.89 -13.57
N SER A 154 11.14 7.83 -12.34
CA SER A 154 11.87 7.22 -11.21
C SER A 154 11.44 5.79 -10.90
N GLY A 155 10.30 5.35 -11.45
CA GLY A 155 9.75 4.03 -11.15
C GLY A 155 8.80 3.52 -12.24
N LEU A 156 8.86 2.20 -12.45
CA LEU A 156 7.93 1.49 -13.33
C LEU A 156 7.50 0.15 -12.69
N TRP A 157 6.20 -0.09 -12.66
CA TRP A 157 5.60 -1.34 -12.17
C TRP A 157 4.67 -1.90 -13.23
N SER A 158 4.99 -3.06 -13.76
CA SER A 158 4.23 -3.71 -14.82
C SER A 158 3.42 -4.88 -14.29
N PHE A 159 2.24 -5.07 -14.87
CA PHE A 159 1.33 -6.14 -14.54
C PHE A 159 0.72 -6.68 -15.83
N LYS A 160 0.43 -7.97 -15.83
CA LYS A 160 -0.25 -8.64 -16.95
C LYS A 160 -1.72 -8.84 -16.60
N LEU A 161 -2.60 -8.13 -17.29
CA LEU A 161 -4.04 -8.33 -17.19
C LEU A 161 -4.43 -9.44 -18.18
N GLN A 162 -5.07 -10.49 -17.68
CA GLN A 162 -5.65 -11.55 -18.48
C GLN A 162 -7.15 -11.42 -18.47
N LYS A 163 -7.79 -11.48 -19.64
CA LYS A 163 -9.24 -11.45 -19.74
C LYS A 163 -9.82 -12.67 -19.03
N ASP A 164 -10.72 -12.45 -18.08
CA ASP A 164 -11.55 -13.52 -17.55
C ASP A 164 -12.75 -13.69 -18.49
N ALA A 165 -12.95 -14.93 -18.93
CA ALA A 165 -13.83 -15.42 -20.01
C ALA A 165 -14.67 -14.36 -20.76
#